data_AF-A0A2V9X196-F1
#
_entry.id   AF-A0A2V9X196-F1
#
_cell.length_a   1.000
_cell.length_b   1.000
_cell.length_c   1.000
_cell.angle_alpha   90.00
_cell.angle_beta   90.00
_cell.angle_gamma   90.00
#
_symmetry.space_group_name_H-M   'P 1'
#
loop_
_entity.id
_entity.type
_entity.pdbx_description
1 polymer ?
#
loop_
_entity_poly.entity_id
_entity_poly.type
_entity_poly.pdbx_seq_one_letter_code
_entity_poly.pdbx_strand_id
1 'polypeptide(L)'
;FVYALDHTEGLSGRARQARELMRDWDGRLTIDSAAPTIERVSRRELARLLLEARLGAAKNDDQSAEGTFGWKSYQWEMASIWIENILLKQPKRWLPQRYENYDELLAAAVEAAVSDSLAPKDLSNWHWGKFSPVEIEHPILSRLPIIGRWTGPGLHDQSGGGYTVKQVGRTFGPSERLTVDLSDLDQTRLNLVTGESGNFLSPYYMDQWRSWSEGFTFLLSFSRTAVQTARKHQLELEPGK
;
A
#
# COMPACT_ATOMS: atom_id res chain seq x y z
N PHE A 1 7.53 17.55 7.07
CA PHE A 1 7.39 18.29 5.79
C PHE A 1 6.67 19.62 5.97
N VAL A 2 5.41 19.67 6.41
CA VAL A 2 4.64 20.94 6.54
C VAL A 2 5.42 22.02 7.28
N TYR A 3 5.98 21.70 8.45
CA TYR A 3 6.81 22.64 9.21
C TYR A 3 7.98 23.21 8.39
N ALA A 4 8.74 22.37 7.70
CA ALA A 4 9.86 22.80 6.85
C ALA A 4 9.40 23.74 5.72
N LEU A 5 8.23 23.46 5.13
CA LEU A 5 7.62 24.30 4.11
C LEU A 5 7.09 25.64 4.68
N ASP A 6 6.84 25.75 5.99
CA ASP A 6 6.49 27.03 6.62
C ASP A 6 7.72 27.92 6.84
N HIS A 7 8.91 27.33 6.93
CA HIS A 7 10.16 28.01 7.28
C HIS A 7 11.14 28.13 6.10
N THR A 8 10.73 27.71 4.90
CA THR A 8 11.54 27.82 3.68
C THR A 8 10.98 28.91 2.78
N GLU A 9 11.84 29.86 2.38
CA GLU A 9 11.48 30.91 1.43
C GLU A 9 11.54 30.39 -0.03
N GLY A 10 10.86 31.09 -0.95
CA GLY A 10 10.99 30.81 -2.39
C GLY A 10 10.26 29.55 -2.89
N LEU A 11 9.34 28.97 -2.10
CA LEU A 11 8.59 27.78 -2.51
C LEU A 11 7.76 28.00 -3.78
N SER A 12 7.77 26.98 -4.65
CA SER A 12 6.92 26.93 -5.82
C SER A 12 5.44 26.96 -5.44
N GLY A 13 4.58 27.36 -6.38
CA GLY A 13 3.13 27.31 -6.17
C GLY A 13 2.64 25.88 -5.86
N ARG A 14 3.30 24.87 -6.42
CA ARG A 14 2.97 23.46 -6.22
C ARG A 14 3.37 22.97 -4.82
N ALA A 15 4.55 23.35 -4.34
CA ALA A 15 4.97 23.02 -2.96
C ALA A 15 4.08 23.71 -1.91
N ARG A 16 3.63 24.94 -2.17
CA ARG A 16 2.61 25.61 -1.34
C ARG A 16 1.28 24.86 -1.35
N GLN A 17 0.80 24.40 -2.50
CA GLN A 17 -0.41 23.57 -2.56
C GLN A 17 -0.25 22.27 -1.76
N ALA A 18 0.88 21.58 -1.92
CA ALA A 18 1.21 20.37 -1.16
C ALA A 18 1.23 20.60 0.35
N ARG A 19 1.78 21.75 0.79
CA ARG A 19 1.78 22.16 2.20
C ARG A 19 0.37 22.26 2.76
N GLU A 20 -0.54 22.94 2.08
CA GLU A 20 -1.92 23.11 2.56
C GLU A 20 -2.65 21.77 2.60
N LEU A 21 -2.54 20.93 1.55
CA LEU A 21 -3.15 19.60 1.54
C LEU A 21 -2.65 18.71 2.68
N MET A 22 -1.35 18.76 2.99
CA MET A 22 -0.78 17.98 4.09
C MET A 22 -1.06 18.57 5.47
N ARG A 23 -1.34 19.87 5.59
CA ARG A 23 -1.61 20.53 6.88
C ARG A 23 -2.89 20.01 7.52
N ASP A 24 -3.93 19.84 6.72
CA ASP A 24 -5.25 19.41 7.18
C ASP A 24 -5.38 17.89 7.29
N TRP A 25 -4.28 17.16 7.06
CA TRP A 25 -4.29 15.70 7.04
C TRP A 25 -4.32 15.11 8.46
N ASP A 26 -5.30 14.24 8.70
CA ASP A 26 -5.52 13.55 9.97
C ASP A 26 -4.69 12.26 10.15
N GLY A 27 -3.77 11.97 9.23
CA GLY A 27 -2.94 10.78 9.25
C GLY A 27 -3.60 9.51 8.66
N ARG A 28 -4.85 9.57 8.20
CA ARG A 28 -5.54 8.41 7.62
C ARG A 28 -5.16 8.21 6.15
N LEU A 29 -4.91 6.97 5.76
CA LEU A 29 -4.67 6.55 4.37
C LEU A 29 -6.00 6.21 3.67
N THR A 30 -6.91 7.19 3.54
CA THR A 30 -8.20 7.00 2.85
C THR A 30 -8.04 7.06 1.34
N ILE A 31 -8.94 6.40 0.59
CA ILE A 31 -8.88 6.25 -0.87
C ILE A 31 -8.74 7.61 -1.57
N ASP A 32 -9.55 8.60 -1.17
CA ASP A 32 -9.63 9.90 -1.84
C ASP A 32 -8.65 10.96 -1.31
N SER A 33 -7.82 10.63 -0.32
CA SER A 33 -6.89 11.61 0.26
C SER A 33 -5.63 11.77 -0.57
N ALA A 34 -5.28 13.02 -0.91
CA ALA A 34 -4.05 13.35 -1.63
C ALA A 34 -2.82 13.48 -0.73
N ALA A 35 -3.02 13.98 0.50
CA ALA A 35 -1.94 14.20 1.47
C ALA A 35 -1.02 12.98 1.69
N PRO A 36 -1.51 11.75 1.89
CA PRO A 36 -0.64 10.59 2.09
C PRO A 36 0.19 10.24 0.84
N THR A 37 -0.32 10.51 -0.36
CA THR A 37 0.43 10.32 -1.60
C THR A 37 1.58 11.31 -1.67
N ILE A 38 1.30 12.60 -1.44
CA ILE A 38 2.29 13.67 -1.42
C ILE A 38 3.37 13.35 -0.38
N GLU A 39 2.96 12.94 0.83
CA GLU A 39 3.87 12.53 1.90
C GLU A 39 4.75 11.36 1.46
N ARG A 40 4.15 10.30 0.89
CA ARG A 40 4.88 9.09 0.51
C ARG A 40 5.92 9.37 -0.58
N VAL A 41 5.57 10.16 -1.59
CA VAL A 41 6.50 10.52 -2.66
C VAL A 41 7.57 11.47 -2.14
N SER A 42 7.22 12.45 -1.30
CA SER A 42 8.19 13.33 -0.64
C SER A 42 9.18 12.56 0.24
N ARG A 43 8.71 11.54 0.96
CA ARG A 43 9.57 10.64 1.76
C ARG A 43 10.51 9.82 0.87
N ARG A 44 10.04 9.36 -0.29
CA ARG A 44 10.89 8.68 -1.29
C ARG A 44 11.98 9.62 -1.82
N GLU A 45 11.62 10.85 -2.17
CA GLU A 45 12.59 11.85 -2.60
C GLU A 45 13.57 12.21 -1.49
N LEU A 46 13.12 12.37 -0.24
CA LEU A 46 14.01 12.57 0.91
C LEU A 46 15.03 11.43 1.03
N ALA A 47 14.58 10.17 0.93
CA ALA A 47 15.47 9.02 0.96
C ALA A 47 16.50 9.07 -0.17
N ARG A 48 16.07 9.43 -1.40
CA ARG A 48 16.98 9.65 -2.53
C ARG A 48 18.01 10.75 -2.19
N LEU A 49 17.57 11.92 -1.73
CA LEU A 49 18.47 13.04 -1.42
C LEU A 49 19.52 12.70 -0.35
N LEU A 50 19.14 11.88 0.64
CA LEU A 50 20.03 11.42 1.71
C LEU A 50 21.01 10.33 1.24
N LEU A 51 20.52 9.37 0.45
CA LEU A 51 21.26 8.15 0.12
C LEU A 51 22.06 8.26 -1.18
N GLU A 52 21.60 9.02 -2.17
CA GLU A 52 22.27 9.15 -3.48
C GLU A 52 23.70 9.69 -3.33
N ALA A 53 23.92 10.62 -2.41
CA ALA A 53 25.25 11.15 -2.08
C ALA A 53 26.19 10.11 -1.43
N ARG A 54 25.66 8.98 -0.94
CA ARG A 54 26.41 7.94 -0.22
C ARG A 54 26.54 6.64 -1.00
N LEU A 55 25.47 6.27 -1.71
CA LEU A 55 25.33 4.99 -2.40
C LEU A 55 25.40 5.15 -3.92
N GLY A 56 25.40 6.39 -4.43
CA GLY A 56 25.38 6.69 -5.86
C GLY A 56 23.97 6.75 -6.45
N ALA A 57 23.89 7.30 -7.65
CA ALA A 57 22.67 7.36 -8.44
C ALA A 57 22.19 5.96 -8.81
N ALA A 58 20.87 5.76 -8.83
CA ALA A 58 20.28 4.55 -9.36
C ALA A 58 20.09 4.69 -10.88
N LYS A 59 20.41 3.65 -11.66
CA LYS A 59 20.00 3.59 -13.06
C LYS A 59 18.48 3.41 -13.14
N ASN A 60 17.87 3.93 -14.21
CA ASN A 60 16.42 3.93 -14.40
C ASN A 60 15.85 2.62 -14.96
N ASP A 61 16.66 1.58 -15.14
CA ASP A 61 16.16 0.29 -15.62
C ASP A 61 15.54 -0.51 -14.46
N ASP A 62 14.25 -0.81 -14.59
CA ASP A 62 13.49 -1.75 -13.75
C ASP A 62 14.02 -3.19 -13.84
N GLN A 63 14.88 -3.46 -14.83
CA GLN A 63 15.77 -4.60 -14.84
C GLN A 63 17.08 -4.17 -14.19
N SER A 64 17.18 -4.28 -12.88
CA SER A 64 18.48 -4.27 -12.22
C SER A 64 19.30 -5.40 -12.85
N ALA A 65 20.15 -5.07 -13.83
CA ALA A 65 21.24 -5.93 -14.21
C ALA A 65 21.97 -6.27 -12.91
N GLU A 66 22.05 -7.56 -12.60
CA GLU A 66 22.76 -8.07 -11.43
C GLU A 66 24.07 -7.27 -11.26
N GLY A 67 24.21 -6.55 -10.15
CA GLY A 67 25.45 -5.86 -9.78
C GLY A 67 25.49 -4.33 -9.86
N THR A 68 24.43 -3.62 -10.29
CA THR A 68 24.44 -2.14 -10.18
C THR A 68 23.90 -1.67 -8.82
N PHE A 69 24.79 -1.28 -7.91
CA PHE A 69 24.45 -0.73 -6.60
C PHE A 69 24.15 0.78 -6.67
N GLY A 70 23.04 1.21 -6.04
CA GLY A 70 22.64 2.62 -5.95
C GLY A 70 21.66 2.86 -4.80
N TRP A 71 21.17 4.10 -4.64
CA TRP A 71 20.27 4.43 -3.52
C TRP A 71 18.99 3.57 -3.48
N LYS A 72 18.46 3.16 -4.63
CA LYS A 72 17.29 2.26 -4.73
C LYS A 72 17.57 0.83 -4.22
N SER A 73 18.84 0.42 -4.17
CA SER A 73 19.27 -0.88 -3.66
C SER A 73 19.19 -0.96 -2.13
N TYR A 74 19.04 0.18 -1.43
CA TYR A 74 18.88 0.19 0.02
C TYR A 74 17.50 -0.37 0.41
N GLN A 75 17.48 -1.65 0.74
CA GLN A 75 16.35 -2.34 1.32
C GLN A 75 16.79 -2.89 2.67
N TRP A 76 16.28 -2.29 3.74
CA TRP A 76 16.57 -2.74 5.11
C TRP A 76 15.29 -2.73 5.92
N GLU A 77 15.06 -3.77 6.73
CA GLU A 77 13.84 -3.92 7.53
C GLU A 77 13.61 -2.72 8.46
N MET A 78 14.70 -2.12 8.96
CA MET A 78 14.67 -0.95 9.84
C MET A 78 14.84 0.39 9.10
N ALA A 79 14.60 0.44 7.78
CA ALA A 79 14.72 1.67 7.01
C ALA A 79 13.80 2.79 7.52
N SER A 80 12.59 2.45 8.01
CA SER A 80 11.66 3.39 8.64
C SER A 80 12.26 4.04 9.89
N ILE A 81 12.82 3.22 10.78
CA ILE A 81 13.47 3.67 12.02
C ILE A 81 14.71 4.51 11.73
N TRP A 82 15.46 4.17 10.68
CA TRP A 82 16.57 5.01 10.24
C TRP A 82 16.09 6.40 9.80
N ILE A 83 15.09 6.50 8.91
CA ILE A 83 14.53 7.79 8.47
C ILE A 83 13.98 8.58 9.66
N GLU A 84 13.23 7.93 10.56
CA GLU A 84 12.70 8.57 11.76
C GLU A 84 13.83 9.16 12.63
N ASN A 85 14.90 8.40 12.88
CA ASN A 85 16.05 8.90 13.62
C ASN A 85 16.74 10.08 12.92
N ILE A 86 16.83 10.07 11.58
CA ILE A 86 17.34 11.21 10.81
C ILE A 86 16.47 12.45 11.03
N LEU A 87 15.15 12.30 10.99
CA LEU A 87 14.21 13.41 11.15
C LEU A 87 14.18 13.97 12.58
N LEU A 88 14.27 13.09 13.59
CA LEU A 88 14.23 13.49 15.01
C LEU A 88 15.54 14.11 15.49
N LYS A 89 16.69 13.56 15.06
CA LYS A 89 18.01 13.96 15.57
C LYS A 89 18.76 14.91 14.65
N GLN A 90 18.33 15.02 13.39
CA GLN A 90 18.92 15.90 12.37
C GLN A 90 20.46 15.91 12.36
N PRO A 91 21.12 14.73 12.32
CA PRO A 91 22.56 14.67 12.49
C PRO A 91 23.29 15.29 11.29
N LYS A 92 24.14 16.30 11.53
CA LYS A 92 24.90 17.02 10.48
C LYS A 92 25.59 16.11 9.44
N ARG A 93 26.06 14.92 9.84
CA ARG A 93 26.72 13.96 8.93
C ARG A 93 25.83 13.47 7.78
N TRP A 94 24.51 13.56 7.92
CA TRP A 94 23.53 13.12 6.92
C TRP A 94 22.94 14.26 6.11
N LEU A 95 23.18 15.52 6.51
CA LEU A 95 22.75 16.69 5.73
C LEU A 95 23.65 16.83 4.48
N PRO A 96 23.10 16.75 3.25
CA PRO A 96 23.89 16.98 2.05
C PRO A 96 24.44 18.41 2.02
N GLN A 97 25.68 18.60 1.57
CA GLN A 97 26.39 19.89 1.63
C GLN A 97 25.68 21.05 0.92
N ARG A 98 24.78 20.76 -0.02
CA ARG A 98 24.03 21.77 -0.77
C ARG A 98 22.86 22.40 -0.02
N TYR A 99 22.55 21.92 1.18
CA TYR A 99 21.46 22.42 2.02
C TYR A 99 22.06 22.98 3.31
N GLU A 100 21.60 24.16 3.73
CA GLU A 100 22.07 24.80 4.95
C GLU A 100 21.55 24.08 6.20
N ASN A 101 20.32 23.57 6.13
CA ASN A 101 19.63 22.91 7.23
C ASN A 101 18.64 21.84 6.73
N TYR A 102 18.04 21.11 7.68
CA TYR A 102 17.09 20.05 7.35
C TYR A 102 15.74 20.56 6.82
N ASP A 103 15.34 21.79 7.13
CA ASP A 103 14.10 22.35 6.59
C ASP A 103 14.22 22.56 5.07
N GLU A 104 15.35 23.10 4.60
CA GLU A 104 15.64 23.20 3.16
C GLU A 104 15.71 21.84 2.47
N LEU A 105 16.33 20.84 3.11
CA LEU A 105 16.37 19.47 2.58
C LEU A 105 14.95 18.87 2.45
N LEU A 106 14.11 19.06 3.46
CA LEU A 106 12.73 18.56 3.47
C LEU A 106 11.85 19.30 2.47
N ALA A 107 12.01 20.62 2.35
CA ALA A 107 11.33 21.41 1.34
C ALA A 107 11.74 20.99 -0.07
N ALA A 108 13.03 20.78 -0.31
CA ALA A 108 13.54 20.30 -1.59
C ALA A 108 13.03 18.90 -1.95
N ALA A 109 12.81 18.03 -0.97
CA ALA A 109 12.20 16.72 -1.21
C ALA A 109 10.73 16.84 -1.66
N VAL A 110 9.98 17.78 -1.08
CA VAL A 110 8.59 18.06 -1.50
C VAL A 110 8.56 18.70 -2.89
N GLU A 111 9.44 19.66 -3.17
CA GLU A 111 9.58 20.27 -4.50
C GLU A 111 9.86 19.21 -5.56
N ALA A 112 10.84 18.32 -5.31
CA ALA A 112 11.14 17.21 -6.20
C ALA A 112 9.92 16.28 -6.40
N ALA A 113 9.17 15.99 -5.34
CA ALA A 113 8.00 15.12 -5.42
C ALA A 113 6.86 15.72 -6.25
N VAL A 114 6.59 17.02 -6.11
CA VAL A 114 5.51 17.68 -6.85
C VAL A 114 5.92 18.09 -8.26
N SER A 115 7.22 18.16 -8.56
CA SER A 115 7.74 18.41 -9.91
C SER A 115 7.88 17.14 -10.76
N ASP A 116 7.72 15.95 -10.18
CA ASP A 116 7.72 14.66 -10.89
C ASP A 116 6.61 14.62 -11.96
N SER A 117 6.86 13.97 -13.10
CA SER A 117 5.90 13.87 -14.21
C SER A 117 4.65 13.07 -13.87
N LEU A 118 4.69 12.25 -12.82
CA LEU A 118 3.55 11.51 -12.28
C LEU A 118 2.64 12.37 -11.39
N ALA A 119 3.13 13.53 -10.93
CA ALA A 119 2.32 14.42 -10.11
C ALA A 119 1.29 15.16 -10.99
N PRO A 120 -0.02 15.11 -10.65
CA PRO A 120 -1.04 15.80 -11.44
C PRO A 120 -0.87 17.32 -11.38
N LYS A 121 -1.45 18.02 -12.35
CA LYS A 121 -1.46 19.51 -12.37
C LYS A 121 -2.10 20.07 -11.10
N ASP A 122 -3.24 19.50 -10.70
CA ASP A 122 -3.87 19.80 -9.42
C ASP A 122 -3.61 18.64 -8.44
N LEU A 123 -2.83 18.92 -7.40
CA LEU A 123 -2.41 17.92 -6.43
C LEU A 123 -3.56 17.36 -5.59
N SER A 124 -4.73 18.03 -5.52
CA SER A 124 -5.90 17.50 -4.83
C SER A 124 -6.41 16.20 -5.45
N ASN A 125 -6.14 15.98 -6.74
CA ASN A 125 -6.50 14.75 -7.46
C ASN A 125 -5.50 13.60 -7.30
N TRP A 126 -4.43 13.78 -6.51
CA TRP A 126 -3.41 12.75 -6.33
C TRP A 126 -3.80 11.69 -5.27
N HIS A 127 -4.99 11.12 -5.45
CA HIS A 127 -5.65 10.24 -4.49
C HIS A 127 -4.81 9.00 -4.14
N TRP A 128 -4.75 8.67 -2.84
CA TRP A 128 -4.03 7.52 -2.31
C TRP A 128 -4.44 6.20 -2.95
N GLY A 129 -5.74 5.99 -3.17
CA GLY A 129 -6.27 4.72 -3.68
C GLY A 129 -5.67 4.35 -5.03
N LYS A 130 -5.53 5.33 -5.93
CA LYS A 130 -4.91 5.15 -7.25
C LYS A 130 -3.40 5.03 -7.19
N PHE A 131 -2.78 5.68 -6.20
CA PHE A 131 -1.33 5.63 -5.99
C PHE A 131 -0.87 4.30 -5.37
N SER A 132 -1.66 3.75 -4.44
CA SER A 132 -1.40 2.50 -3.73
C SER A 132 -2.57 1.51 -3.87
N PRO A 133 -2.92 1.12 -5.11
CA PRO A 133 -4.01 0.18 -5.36
C PRO A 133 -3.67 -1.22 -4.85
N VAL A 134 -4.63 -2.13 -4.87
CA VAL A 134 -4.41 -3.57 -4.81
C VAL A 134 -4.63 -4.15 -6.20
N GLU A 135 -3.82 -5.12 -6.59
CA GLU A 135 -3.95 -5.83 -7.86
C GLU A 135 -3.97 -7.33 -7.59
N ILE A 136 -5.12 -7.96 -7.85
CA ILE A 136 -5.29 -9.40 -7.70
C ILE A 136 -5.73 -9.98 -9.04
N GLU A 137 -4.85 -10.77 -9.63
CA GLU A 137 -5.05 -11.37 -10.95
C GLU A 137 -4.64 -12.83 -10.94
N HIS A 138 -5.32 -13.64 -11.76
CA HIS A 138 -4.90 -15.02 -11.92
C HIS A 138 -3.54 -15.06 -12.65
N PRO A 139 -2.51 -15.77 -12.14
CA PRO A 139 -1.14 -15.68 -12.67
C PRO A 139 -1.00 -16.09 -14.15
N ILE A 140 -1.84 -17.02 -14.61
CA ILE A 140 -1.86 -17.53 -15.99
C ILE A 140 -3.04 -16.96 -16.80
N LEU A 141 -4.28 -17.21 -16.35
CA LEU A 141 -5.49 -16.89 -17.11
C LEU A 141 -5.71 -15.39 -17.37
N SER A 142 -5.20 -14.50 -16.52
CA SER A 142 -5.29 -13.02 -16.74
C SER A 142 -4.67 -12.58 -18.06
N ARG A 143 -3.72 -13.35 -18.60
CA ARG A 143 -3.03 -13.06 -19.87
C ARG A 143 -3.83 -13.50 -21.10
N LEU A 144 -4.90 -14.27 -20.93
CA LEU A 144 -5.70 -14.77 -22.03
C LEU A 144 -6.73 -13.71 -22.46
N PRO A 145 -6.84 -13.42 -23.76
CA PRO A 145 -7.80 -12.45 -24.25
C PRO A 145 -9.22 -12.91 -23.93
N ILE A 146 -10.11 -11.93 -23.70
CA ILE A 146 -11.53 -12.13 -23.37
C ILE A 146 -11.74 -12.70 -21.96
N ILE A 147 -11.17 -13.87 -21.64
CA ILE A 147 -11.43 -14.56 -20.36
C ILE A 147 -10.66 -13.99 -19.17
N GLY A 148 -9.50 -13.37 -19.38
CA GLY A 148 -8.65 -12.91 -18.30
C GLY A 148 -9.33 -11.94 -17.33
N ARG A 149 -10.25 -11.11 -17.85
CA ARG A 149 -10.99 -10.11 -17.06
C ARG A 149 -11.94 -10.68 -16.00
N TRP A 150 -12.26 -11.98 -16.08
CA TRP A 150 -13.12 -12.66 -15.10
C TRP A 150 -12.34 -13.59 -14.17
N THR A 151 -11.01 -13.61 -14.30
CA THR A 151 -10.16 -14.54 -13.55
C THR A 151 -9.56 -13.93 -12.30
N GLY A 152 -9.80 -12.65 -12.05
CA GLY A 152 -9.44 -12.00 -10.81
C GLY A 152 -10.19 -10.68 -10.65
N PRO A 153 -10.16 -10.07 -9.45
CA PRO A 153 -10.67 -8.73 -9.25
C PRO A 153 -10.02 -7.67 -10.14
N GLY A 154 -8.74 -7.83 -10.46
CA GLY A 154 -7.92 -6.83 -11.14
C GLY A 154 -7.45 -5.72 -10.22
N LEU A 155 -7.21 -4.55 -10.80
CA LEU A 155 -6.72 -3.36 -10.11
C LEU A 155 -7.86 -2.60 -9.44
N HIS A 156 -7.76 -2.40 -8.11
CA HIS A 156 -8.74 -1.64 -7.33
C HIS A 156 -8.07 -0.63 -6.41
N ASP A 157 -8.66 0.56 -6.34
CA ASP A 157 -8.26 1.58 -5.39
C ASP A 157 -8.51 1.09 -3.95
N GLN A 158 -7.56 1.34 -3.04
CA GLN A 158 -7.71 0.91 -1.65
C GLN A 158 -7.15 1.90 -0.62
N SER A 159 -7.72 1.83 0.58
CA SER A 159 -7.21 2.51 1.78
C SER A 159 -6.16 1.65 2.49
N GLY A 160 -5.34 2.27 3.33
CA GLY A 160 -4.36 1.58 4.15
C GLY A 160 -3.01 1.46 3.45
N GLY A 161 -2.04 0.86 4.14
CA GLY A 161 -0.67 0.76 3.68
C GLY A 161 0.20 -0.02 4.65
N GLY A 162 1.50 -0.14 4.34
CA GLY A 162 2.43 -0.97 5.10
C GLY A 162 2.62 -0.66 6.59
N TYR A 163 2.15 0.50 7.08
CA TYR A 163 2.24 0.92 8.48
C TYR A 163 0.89 1.03 9.20
N THR A 164 -0.21 0.61 8.57
CA THR A 164 -1.56 0.66 9.15
C THR A 164 -2.08 -0.74 9.47
N VAL A 165 -3.05 -0.86 10.38
CA VAL A 165 -3.71 -2.15 10.68
C VAL A 165 -4.30 -2.80 9.44
N LYS A 166 -4.93 -2.02 8.54
CA LYS A 166 -5.23 -2.47 7.18
C LYS A 166 -3.93 -2.51 6.37
N GLN A 167 -3.10 -3.49 6.66
CA GLN A 167 -1.78 -3.64 6.06
C GLN A 167 -1.92 -4.24 4.67
N VAL A 168 -1.78 -3.39 3.67
CA VAL A 168 -1.99 -3.73 2.27
C VAL A 168 -0.96 -3.03 1.40
N GLY A 169 -0.74 -3.59 0.22
CA GLY A 169 -0.01 -2.97 -0.88
C GLY A 169 -0.53 -3.48 -2.21
N ARG A 170 0.20 -3.17 -3.28
CA ARG A 170 -0.20 -3.58 -4.63
C ARG A 170 -0.31 -5.09 -4.79
N THR A 171 0.63 -5.84 -4.22
CA THR A 171 0.78 -7.27 -4.44
C THR A 171 0.62 -8.10 -3.16
N PHE A 172 0.20 -7.47 -2.05
CA PHE A 172 0.03 -8.16 -0.77
C PHE A 172 -1.11 -7.55 0.04
N GLY A 173 -1.67 -8.36 0.95
CA GLY A 173 -2.70 -7.97 1.90
C GLY A 173 -3.02 -9.15 2.83
N PRO A 174 -3.99 -9.02 3.74
CA PRO A 174 -4.40 -10.12 4.61
C PRO A 174 -4.95 -11.28 3.78
N SER A 175 -4.36 -12.48 3.93
CA SER A 175 -4.87 -13.72 3.35
C SER A 175 -6.22 -14.13 3.95
N GLU A 176 -6.49 -13.67 5.17
CA GLU A 176 -7.67 -13.99 5.96
C GLU A 176 -7.96 -12.86 6.96
N ARG A 177 -9.23 -12.66 7.30
CA ARG A 177 -9.64 -11.92 8.49
C ARG A 177 -10.52 -12.80 9.37
N LEU A 178 -10.03 -13.15 10.55
CA LEU A 178 -10.70 -14.03 11.51
C LEU A 178 -10.95 -13.30 12.82
N THR A 179 -12.15 -13.48 13.37
CA THR A 179 -12.50 -13.06 14.72
C THR A 179 -13.16 -14.23 15.42
N VAL A 180 -12.55 -14.73 16.49
CA VAL A 180 -13.03 -15.90 17.22
C VAL A 180 -13.78 -15.45 18.47
N ASP A 181 -15.03 -15.90 18.60
CA ASP A 181 -15.78 -15.78 19.84
C ASP A 181 -15.62 -17.09 20.63
N LEU A 182 -14.80 -17.03 21.69
CA LEU A 182 -14.51 -18.21 22.52
C LEU A 182 -15.67 -18.62 23.44
N SER A 183 -16.68 -17.75 23.61
CA SER A 183 -17.88 -18.05 24.39
C SER A 183 -18.97 -18.73 23.56
N ASP A 184 -18.99 -18.45 22.26
CA ASP A 184 -19.87 -19.08 21.28
C ASP A 184 -19.16 -19.22 19.92
N LEU A 185 -18.62 -20.41 19.66
CA LEU A 185 -17.84 -20.65 18.45
C LEU A 185 -18.66 -20.50 17.17
N ASP A 186 -19.99 -20.63 17.21
CA ASP A 186 -20.86 -20.40 16.05
C ASP A 186 -20.97 -18.91 15.67
N GLN A 187 -20.51 -18.01 16.54
CA GLN A 187 -20.42 -16.57 16.29
C GLN A 187 -19.03 -16.12 15.78
N THR A 188 -18.09 -17.06 15.62
CA THR A 188 -16.80 -16.83 14.95
C THR A 188 -17.04 -16.32 13.53
N ARG A 189 -16.23 -15.37 13.09
CA ARG A 189 -16.35 -14.77 11.76
C ARG A 189 -15.07 -14.84 10.97
N LEU A 190 -15.18 -15.17 9.69
CA LEU A 190 -14.07 -15.33 8.76
C LEU A 190 -14.36 -14.64 7.42
N ASN A 191 -13.30 -14.20 6.74
CA ASN A 191 -13.32 -13.78 5.36
C ASN A 191 -12.00 -14.12 4.67
N LEU A 192 -12.08 -14.67 3.46
CA LEU A 192 -10.96 -14.87 2.54
C LEU A 192 -10.90 -13.78 1.47
N VAL A 193 -9.77 -13.73 0.76
CA VAL A 193 -9.46 -12.71 -0.24
C VAL A 193 -10.48 -12.67 -1.39
N THR A 194 -10.69 -13.79 -2.10
CA THR A 194 -11.62 -13.86 -3.23
C THR A 194 -12.81 -14.76 -2.93
N GLY A 195 -12.55 -15.98 -2.47
CA GLY A 195 -13.54 -17.01 -2.16
C GLY A 195 -12.85 -18.33 -1.80
N GLU A 196 -13.63 -19.34 -1.42
CA GLU A 196 -13.11 -20.65 -0.99
C GLU A 196 -12.65 -21.53 -2.17
N SER A 197 -13.14 -21.26 -3.38
CA SER A 197 -12.83 -22.10 -4.54
C SER A 197 -11.67 -21.54 -5.35
N GLY A 198 -10.73 -22.40 -5.76
CA GLY A 198 -9.69 -22.07 -6.74
C GLY A 198 -10.11 -22.26 -8.20
N ASN A 199 -11.32 -22.73 -8.47
CA ASN A 199 -11.84 -22.90 -9.83
C ASN A 199 -12.56 -21.63 -10.28
N PHE A 200 -12.05 -20.92 -11.30
CA PHE A 200 -12.63 -19.64 -11.76
C PHE A 200 -14.06 -19.74 -12.32
N LEU A 201 -14.55 -20.95 -12.62
CA LEU A 201 -15.94 -21.21 -13.02
C LEU A 201 -16.87 -21.50 -11.83
N SER A 202 -16.32 -21.60 -10.62
CA SER A 202 -17.08 -21.83 -9.40
C SER A 202 -17.82 -20.57 -8.97
N PRO A 203 -19.07 -20.67 -8.48
CA PRO A 203 -19.75 -19.52 -7.87
C PRO A 203 -19.02 -19.03 -6.60
N TYR A 204 -18.15 -19.84 -6.00
CA TYR A 204 -17.38 -19.52 -4.79
C TYR A 204 -15.94 -19.05 -5.06
N TYR A 205 -15.62 -18.65 -6.29
CA TYR A 205 -14.27 -18.19 -6.67
C TYR A 205 -13.96 -16.76 -6.21
N MET A 206 -14.95 -15.87 -6.33
CA MET A 206 -14.84 -14.42 -6.08
C MET A 206 -16.01 -13.85 -5.26
N ASP A 207 -16.81 -14.71 -4.64
CA ASP A 207 -18.01 -14.33 -3.88
C ASP A 207 -17.71 -13.54 -2.59
N GLN A 208 -16.50 -13.65 -2.06
CA GLN A 208 -16.06 -12.93 -0.86
C GLN A 208 -15.28 -11.64 -1.16
N TRP A 209 -14.84 -11.41 -2.41
CA TRP A 209 -13.95 -10.29 -2.78
C TRP A 209 -14.46 -8.93 -2.30
N ARG A 210 -15.75 -8.63 -2.55
CA ARG A 210 -16.34 -7.34 -2.14
C ARG A 210 -16.32 -7.17 -0.62
N SER A 211 -16.59 -8.24 0.12
CA SER A 211 -16.53 -8.21 1.59
C SER A 211 -15.10 -8.02 2.06
N TRP A 212 -14.12 -8.64 1.40
CA TRP A 212 -12.72 -8.46 1.72
C TRP A 212 -12.23 -7.02 1.48
N SER A 213 -12.66 -6.37 0.39
CA SER A 213 -12.23 -5.01 0.05
C SER A 213 -12.86 -3.97 0.99
N GLU A 214 -14.13 -4.17 1.36
CA GLU A 214 -14.91 -3.29 2.25
C GLU A 214 -14.70 -3.59 3.75
N GLY A 215 -14.14 -4.75 4.11
CA GLY A 215 -13.81 -5.12 5.50
C GLY A 215 -14.93 -5.84 6.26
N PHE A 216 -15.79 -6.59 5.56
CA PHE A 216 -16.84 -7.42 6.15
C PHE A 216 -16.41 -8.88 6.28
N THR A 217 -17.02 -9.58 7.24
CA THR A 217 -16.77 -11.01 7.52
C THR A 217 -18.07 -11.81 7.58
N PHE A 218 -17.99 -13.11 7.36
CA PHE A 218 -19.09 -14.07 7.36
C PHE A 218 -19.02 -14.95 8.60
N LEU A 219 -20.15 -15.53 9.03
CA LEU A 219 -20.14 -16.53 10.11
C LEU A 219 -19.38 -17.78 9.66
N LEU A 220 -18.54 -18.30 10.55
CA LEU A 220 -17.85 -19.57 10.41
C LEU A 220 -18.56 -20.59 11.31
N SER A 221 -19.55 -21.29 10.75
CA SER A 221 -20.31 -22.31 11.48
C SER A 221 -19.39 -23.39 12.05
N PHE A 222 -19.51 -23.66 13.36
CA PHE A 222 -18.64 -24.58 14.09
C PHE A 222 -19.38 -25.81 14.61
N SER A 223 -20.51 -25.63 15.29
CA SER A 223 -21.30 -26.72 15.83
C SER A 223 -21.85 -27.58 14.70
N ARG A 224 -22.05 -28.87 14.99
CA ARG A 224 -22.62 -29.81 14.02
C ARG A 224 -23.95 -29.28 13.47
N THR A 225 -24.80 -28.72 14.33
CA THR A 225 -26.10 -28.16 13.92
C THR A 225 -25.91 -26.96 13.00
N ALA A 226 -25.07 -25.99 13.36
CA ALA A 226 -24.83 -24.82 12.53
C ALA A 226 -24.24 -25.18 11.16
N VAL A 227 -23.27 -26.10 11.12
CA VAL A 227 -22.68 -26.59 9.85
C VAL A 227 -23.74 -27.25 8.98
N GLN A 228 -24.62 -28.08 9.56
CA GLN A 228 -25.71 -28.72 8.80
C GLN A 228 -26.73 -27.71 8.27
N THR A 229 -27.05 -26.67 9.04
CA THR A 229 -27.95 -25.59 8.61
C THR A 229 -27.35 -24.73 7.50
N ALA A 230 -26.06 -24.38 7.58
CA ALA A 230 -25.39 -23.54 6.59
C ALA A 230 -25.00 -24.28 5.29
N ARG A 231 -24.96 -25.62 5.34
CA ARG A 231 -24.52 -26.50 4.25
C ARG A 231 -25.22 -26.21 2.92
N LYS A 232 -24.42 -26.08 1.85
CA LYS A 232 -24.89 -25.98 0.46
C LYS A 232 -24.73 -27.27 -0.34
N HIS A 233 -23.65 -28.00 -0.11
CA HIS A 233 -23.31 -29.23 -0.84
C HIS A 233 -22.80 -30.30 0.15
N GLN A 234 -22.93 -31.58 -0.23
CA GLN A 234 -22.41 -32.72 0.53
C GLN A 234 -21.74 -33.69 -0.44
N LEU A 235 -20.56 -34.19 -0.05
CA LEU A 235 -19.86 -35.28 -0.71
C LEU A 235 -19.61 -36.37 0.34
N GLU A 236 -19.95 -37.61 0.00
CA GLU A 236 -19.65 -38.78 0.81
C GLU A 236 -18.57 -39.60 0.09
N LEU A 237 -17.49 -39.91 0.80
CA LEU A 237 -16.35 -40.66 0.27
C LEU A 237 -16.31 -42.01 0.96
N GLU A 238 -16.58 -43.07 0.21
CA GLU A 238 -16.48 -44.44 0.68
C GLU A 238 -15.12 -45.03 0.28
N PRO A 239 -14.48 -45.83 1.16
CA PRO A 239 -13.26 -46.54 0.81
C PRO A 239 -13.43 -47.43 -0.43
N GLY A 240 -12.42 -47.50 -1.29
CA GLY A 240 -12.35 -48.49 -2.36
C GLY A 240 -12.29 -49.91 -1.77
N LYS A 241 -13.03 -50.85 -2.36
CA LYS A 241 -13.01 -52.26 -1.97
C LYS A 241 -11.67 -52.93 -2.24
#